data_AF-A0A2E8D9H2-F1
#
_entry.id   AF-A0A2E8D9H2-F1
#
_cell.length_a   1.000
_cell.length_b   1.000
_cell.length_c   1.000
_cell.angle_alpha   90.00
_cell.angle_beta   90.00
_cell.angle_gamma   90.00
#
_symmetry.space_group_name_H-M   'P 1'
#
loop_
_entity.id
_entity.type
_entity.pdbx_description
1 polymer ?
#
loop_
_entity_poly.entity_id
_entity_poly.type
_entity_poly.pdbx_seq_one_letter_code
_entity_poly.pdbx_strand_id
1 'polypeptide(L)'
;MATLLDTFLDWVKANRAARTDDWYVMFLSEFAKSIRNLSIKNLKPHHVEKWSRQYVSNSTRHGAIRSVQRCFNWAIKQGYLTKSPLVGIEKPTPSRREAYVSGDQWEELLEREKNENTFWQRSQHAVRRRSESCDRRTTQLDWQNRDTSFEQTFEFLF
;
A
#
# COMPACT_ATOMS: atom_id res chain seq x y z
N MET A 1 1.77 6.85 28.20
CA MET A 1 2.29 6.96 26.82
C MET A 1 1.88 5.74 26.02
N ALA A 2 2.17 4.53 26.52
CA ALA A 2 1.60 3.27 26.01
C ALA A 2 0.08 3.36 25.80
N THR A 3 -0.66 3.81 26.82
CA THR A 3 -2.12 3.96 26.76
C THR A 3 -2.65 4.75 25.55
N LEU A 4 -2.02 5.85 25.15
CA LEU A 4 -2.48 6.64 23.99
C LEU A 4 -2.23 5.91 22.66
N LEU A 5 -1.09 5.23 22.54
CA LEU A 5 -0.74 4.46 21.36
C LEU A 5 -1.68 3.26 21.21
N ASP A 6 -1.98 2.58 22.31
CA ASP A 6 -2.90 1.44 22.35
C ASP A 6 -4.32 1.86 21.94
N THR A 7 -4.85 2.97 22.48
CA THR A 7 -6.16 3.49 22.08
C THR A 7 -6.21 3.87 20.61
N PHE A 8 -5.12 4.40 20.06
CA PHE A 8 -5.03 4.69 18.62
C PHE A 8 -5.04 3.40 17.79
N LEU A 9 -4.31 2.36 18.21
CA LEU A 9 -4.30 1.07 17.51
C LEU A 9 -5.67 0.40 17.54
N ASP A 10 -6.37 0.43 18.67
CA ASP A 10 -7.75 -0.08 18.78
C ASP A 10 -8.69 0.66 17.80
N TRP A 11 -8.56 1.98 17.72
CA TRP A 11 -9.33 2.77 16.76
C TRP A 11 -8.97 2.43 15.31
N VAL A 12 -7.69 2.27 14.98
CA VAL A 12 -7.24 1.89 13.64
C VAL A 12 -7.83 0.54 13.24
N LYS A 13 -7.72 -0.46 14.11
CA LYS A 13 -8.26 -1.80 13.89
C LYS A 13 -9.76 -1.81 13.60
N ALA A 14 -10.52 -0.95 14.28
CA ALA A 14 -11.96 -0.83 14.04
C ALA A 14 -12.34 -0.02 12.79
N ASN A 15 -11.46 0.87 12.29
CA ASN A 15 -11.82 1.87 11.27
C ASN A 15 -11.01 1.76 9.97
N ARG A 16 -10.04 0.84 9.87
CA ARG A 16 -9.12 0.73 8.73
C ARG A 16 -8.97 -0.72 8.28
N ALA A 17 -8.55 -0.89 7.03
CA ALA A 17 -8.26 -2.21 6.48
C ALA A 17 -7.10 -2.88 7.24
N ALA A 18 -7.15 -4.21 7.36
CA ALA A 18 -6.16 -5.01 8.10
C ALA A 18 -4.70 -4.67 7.74
N ARG A 19 -4.39 -4.60 6.44
CA ARG A 19 -3.03 -4.22 5.98
C ARG A 19 -2.55 -2.86 6.52
N THR A 20 -3.47 -1.93 6.70
CA THR A 20 -3.15 -0.60 7.28
C THR A 20 -2.92 -0.71 8.77
N ASP A 21 -3.70 -1.52 9.47
CA ASP A 21 -3.50 -1.82 10.89
C ASP A 21 -2.13 -2.44 11.16
N ASP A 22 -1.77 -3.49 10.42
CA ASP A 22 -0.45 -4.16 10.50
C ASP A 22 0.70 -3.16 10.39
N TRP A 23 0.57 -2.20 9.47
CA TRP A 23 1.56 -1.14 9.26
C TRP A 23 1.71 -0.24 10.49
N TYR A 24 0.61 0.16 11.12
CA TYR A 24 0.67 0.98 12.34
C TYR A 24 1.19 0.18 13.53
N VAL A 25 0.74 -1.07 13.71
CA VAL A 25 1.21 -1.96 14.79
C VAL A 25 2.73 -2.13 14.72
N MET A 26 3.27 -2.41 13.53
CA MET A 26 4.71 -2.59 13.31
C MET A 26 5.53 -1.39 13.80
N PHE A 27 5.20 -0.18 13.35
CA PHE A 27 5.97 1.01 13.70
C PHE A 27 5.70 1.52 15.13
N LEU A 28 4.45 1.53 15.57
CA LEU A 28 4.10 2.11 16.87
C LEU A 28 4.56 1.21 18.04
N SER A 29 4.57 -0.11 17.86
CA SER A 29 5.10 -1.04 18.86
C SER A 29 6.61 -0.87 19.04
N GLU A 30 7.36 -0.71 17.94
CA GLU A 30 8.80 -0.42 18.02
C GLU A 30 9.08 0.96 18.62
N PHE A 31 8.29 1.97 18.24
CA PHE A 31 8.40 3.30 18.82
C PHE A 31 8.15 3.28 20.33
N ALA A 32 7.07 2.62 20.78
CA ALA A 32 6.74 2.49 22.20
C ALA A 32 7.89 1.87 23.02
N LYS A 33 8.59 0.87 22.46
CA LYS A 33 9.77 0.26 23.09
C LYS A 33 10.92 1.28 23.24
N SER A 34 11.12 2.15 22.24
CA SER A 34 12.20 3.14 22.25
C SER A 34 12.02 4.28 23.26
N ILE A 35 10.78 4.61 23.63
CA ILE A 35 10.44 5.73 24.52
C ILE A 35 9.84 5.28 25.86
N ARG A 36 10.09 4.04 26.31
CA ARG A 36 9.44 3.40 27.48
C ARG A 36 9.41 4.29 28.74
N ASN A 37 10.45 5.09 28.96
CA ASN A 37 10.59 5.94 30.15
C ASN A 37 10.25 7.42 29.91
N LEU A 38 9.72 7.76 28.73
CA LEU A 38 9.44 9.14 28.34
C LEU A 38 7.94 9.46 28.42
N SER A 39 7.61 10.56 29.10
CA SER A 39 6.23 11.07 29.14
C SER A 39 5.86 11.80 27.84
N ILE A 40 4.55 11.89 27.54
CA ILE A 40 4.04 12.66 26.40
C ILE A 40 4.52 14.11 26.43
N LYS A 41 4.51 14.71 27.63
CA LYS A 41 4.91 16.11 27.84
C LYS A 41 6.38 16.37 27.52
N ASN A 42 7.23 15.36 27.70
CA ASN A 42 8.67 15.44 27.43
C ASN A 42 9.03 14.94 26.02
N LEU A 43 8.05 14.47 25.23
CA LEU A 43 8.29 14.07 23.86
C LEU A 43 8.63 15.31 23.01
N LYS A 44 9.69 15.18 22.21
CA LYS A 44 10.20 16.22 21.33
C LYS A 44 10.51 15.59 19.97
N PRO A 45 10.52 16.37 18.87
CA PRO A 45 10.79 15.85 17.52
C PRO A 45 12.08 15.03 17.42
N HIS A 46 13.16 15.45 18.09
CA HIS A 46 14.46 14.77 18.06
C HIS A 46 14.42 13.32 18.58
N HIS A 47 13.49 12.96 19.48
CA HIS A 47 13.34 11.57 19.95
C HIS A 47 12.83 10.66 18.83
N VAL A 48 11.84 11.15 18.06
CA VAL A 48 11.29 10.41 16.91
C VAL A 48 12.32 10.35 15.79
N GLU A 49 13.05 11.43 15.56
CA GLU A 49 14.14 11.45 14.58
C GLU A 49 15.22 10.43 14.94
N LYS A 50 15.72 10.45 16.19
CA LYS A 50 16.72 9.50 16.70
C LYS A 50 16.25 8.05 16.55
N TRP A 51 15.01 7.76 16.95
CA TRP A 51 14.42 6.43 16.77
C TRP A 51 14.35 6.02 15.30
N SER A 52 13.92 6.92 14.41
CA SER A 52 13.76 6.61 12.98
C SER A 52 15.07 6.25 12.27
N ARG A 53 16.24 6.64 12.83
CA ARG A 53 17.56 6.33 12.27
C ARG A 53 17.87 4.84 12.24
N GLN A 54 17.11 3.99 12.95
CA GLN A 54 17.25 2.53 12.86
C GLN A 54 16.91 1.96 11.48
N TYR A 55 16.09 2.66 10.68
CA TYR A 55 15.70 2.19 9.36
C TYR A 55 16.67 2.69 8.28
N VAL A 56 17.18 1.79 7.45
CA VAL A 56 18.15 2.14 6.40
C VAL A 56 17.50 2.98 5.28
N SER A 57 16.31 2.61 4.81
CA SER A 57 15.64 3.28 3.67
C SER A 57 14.94 4.57 4.09
N ASN A 58 15.13 5.65 3.32
CA ASN A 58 14.41 6.92 3.51
C ASN A 58 12.89 6.76 3.40
N SER A 59 12.41 5.88 2.51
CA SER A 59 10.97 5.62 2.37
C SER A 59 10.39 4.96 3.62
N THR A 60 11.13 4.02 4.23
CA THR A 60 10.73 3.38 5.50
C THR A 60 10.78 4.38 6.65
N ARG A 61 11.84 5.18 6.75
CA ARG A 61 11.94 6.27 7.76
C ARG A 61 10.78 7.24 7.64
N HIS A 62 10.45 7.67 6.42
CA HIS A 62 9.32 8.55 6.16
C HIS A 62 8.00 7.93 6.66
N GLY A 63 7.77 6.65 6.33
CA GLY A 63 6.61 5.89 6.79
C GLY A 63 6.54 5.80 8.32
N ALA A 64 7.65 5.47 8.97
CA ALA A 64 7.77 5.37 10.42
C ALA A 64 7.41 6.68 11.13
N ILE A 65 8.03 7.79 10.73
CA ILE A 65 7.76 9.13 11.30
C ILE A 65 6.29 9.52 11.06
N ARG A 66 5.77 9.24 9.85
CA ARG A 66 4.37 9.52 9.50
C ARG A 66 3.40 8.76 10.41
N SER A 67 3.68 7.49 10.74
CA SER A 67 2.83 6.69 11.62
C SER A 67 2.70 7.32 13.00
N VAL A 68 3.83 7.73 13.59
CA VAL A 68 3.85 8.41 14.89
C VAL A 68 3.11 9.74 14.81
N GLN A 69 3.40 10.56 13.80
CA GLN A 69 2.74 11.85 13.61
C GLN A 69 1.21 11.70 13.45
N ARG A 70 0.75 10.67 12.74
CA ARG A 70 -0.67 10.37 12.56
C ARG A 70 -1.35 10.07 13.89
N CYS A 71 -0.71 9.30 14.77
CA CYS A 71 -1.24 8.99 16.10
C CYS A 71 -1.48 10.28 16.92
N PHE A 72 -0.50 11.18 16.99
CA PHE A 72 -0.65 12.44 17.74
C PHE A 72 -1.68 13.38 17.12
N ASN A 73 -1.74 13.44 15.79
CA ASN A 73 -2.76 14.24 15.11
C ASN A 73 -4.17 13.68 15.31
N TRP A 74 -4.32 12.35 15.36
CA TRP A 74 -5.58 11.72 15.75
C TRP A 74 -5.93 12.05 17.20
N ALA A 75 -4.96 11.99 18.12
CA ALA A 75 -5.18 12.29 19.52
C ALA A 75 -5.68 13.73 19.75
N ILE A 76 -5.18 14.69 18.98
CA ILE A 76 -5.68 16.07 19.00
C ILE A 76 -7.14 16.12 18.54
N LYS A 77 -7.48 15.44 17.45
CA LYS A 77 -8.84 15.42 16.91
C LYS A 77 -9.86 14.81 17.88
N GLN A 78 -9.42 13.85 18.70
CA GLN A 78 -10.25 13.24 19.75
C GLN A 78 -10.27 14.05 21.06
N GLY A 79 -9.54 15.17 21.13
CA GLY A 79 -9.48 16.01 22.34
C GLY A 79 -8.55 15.52 23.44
N TYR A 80 -7.76 14.45 23.22
CA TYR A 80 -6.79 13.97 24.21
C TYR A 80 -5.60 14.91 24.39
N LEU A 81 -5.27 15.70 23.35
CA LEU A 81 -4.15 16.63 23.36
C LEU A 81 -4.55 17.96 22.74
N THR A 82 -4.12 19.06 23.34
CA THR A 82 -4.32 20.41 22.78
C THR A 82 -3.36 20.70 21.62
N LYS A 83 -2.13 20.20 21.69
CA LYS A 83 -1.08 20.46 20.69
C LYS A 83 -0.20 19.23 20.48
N SER A 84 0.29 19.05 19.25
CA SER A 84 1.16 17.94 18.90
C SER A 84 2.58 18.23 19.42
N PRO A 85 3.24 17.27 20.09
CA PRO A 85 4.65 17.40 20.46
C PRO A 85 5.59 17.30 19.26
N LEU A 86 5.08 16.90 18.08
CA LEU A 86 5.83 16.65 16.86
C LEU A 86 5.59 17.71 15.78
N VAL A 87 5.28 18.94 16.19
CA VAL A 87 5.18 20.08 15.27
C VAL A 87 6.56 20.36 14.69
N GLY A 88 6.63 20.52 13.36
CA GLY A 88 7.87 20.87 12.66
C GLY A 88 8.85 19.71 12.45
N ILE A 89 8.46 18.45 12.70
CA ILE A 89 9.34 17.32 12.41
C ILE A 89 9.62 17.20 10.91
N GLU A 90 10.90 17.21 10.56
CA GLU A 90 11.34 16.98 9.19
C GLU A 90 11.28 15.49 8.86
N LYS A 91 10.76 15.17 7.67
CA LYS A 91 10.66 13.80 7.16
C LYS A 91 11.59 13.67 5.97
N PRO A 92 12.38 12.59 5.89
CA PRO A 92 13.22 12.37 4.72
C PRO A 92 12.34 12.20 3.47
N THR A 93 12.84 12.69 2.34
CA THR A 93 12.17 12.51 1.05
C THR A 93 12.23 11.03 0.66
N PRO A 94 11.08 10.36 0.40
CA PRO A 94 11.07 8.96 0.00
C PRO A 94 11.72 8.81 -1.39
N SER A 95 12.59 7.82 -1.55
CA SER A 95 13.19 7.50 -2.84
C SER A 95 12.19 6.74 -3.71
N ARG A 96 12.05 7.11 -4.99
CA ARG A 96 11.34 6.31 -5.99
C ARG A 96 12.29 5.26 -6.57
N ARG A 97 11.84 4.01 -6.67
CA ARG A 97 12.61 2.87 -7.23
C ARG A 97 11.89 2.25 -8.43
N GLU A 98 11.12 3.05 -9.16
CA GLU A 98 10.45 2.61 -10.37
C GLU A 98 11.48 2.62 -11.50
N ALA A 99 11.75 1.44 -12.06
CA ALA A 99 12.46 1.30 -13.32
C ALA A 99 11.41 1.13 -14.42
N TYR A 100 11.42 2.03 -15.40
CA TYR A 100 10.57 1.90 -16.57
C TYR A 100 11.22 0.93 -17.55
N VAL A 101 10.47 -0.09 -17.94
CA VAL A 101 10.88 -0.97 -19.04
C VAL A 101 10.65 -0.20 -20.34
N SER A 102 11.71 -0.01 -21.12
CA SER A 102 11.61 0.60 -22.45
C SER A 102 10.89 -0.34 -23.43
N GLY A 103 10.39 0.17 -24.56
CA GLY A 103 9.70 -0.63 -25.59
C GLY A 103 10.55 -1.83 -26.05
N ASP A 104 11.83 -1.58 -26.34
CA ASP A 104 12.76 -2.61 -26.83
C ASP A 104 13.04 -3.68 -25.75
N GLN A 105 13.23 -3.26 -24.50
CA GLN A 105 13.39 -4.20 -23.37
C GLN A 105 12.12 -5.02 -23.12
N TRP A 106 10.96 -4.45 -23.45
CA TRP A 106 9.69 -5.14 -23.33
C TRP A 106 9.51 -6.19 -24.43
N GLU A 107 9.90 -5.88 -25.67
CA GLU A 107 9.92 -6.84 -26.78
C GLU A 107 10.88 -7.99 -26.51
N GLU A 108 12.08 -7.70 -25.97
CA GLU A 108 13.04 -8.72 -25.54
C GLU A 108 12.48 -9.63 -24.43
N LEU A 109 11.76 -9.05 -23.46
CA LEU A 109 11.07 -9.82 -22.41
C LEU A 109 9.98 -10.73 -23.00
N LEU A 110 9.16 -10.22 -23.92
CA LEU A 110 8.11 -11.00 -24.58
C LEU A 110 8.68 -12.12 -25.46
N GLU A 111 9.81 -11.88 -26.12
CA GLU A 111 10.46 -12.88 -26.96
C GLU A 111 11.06 -14.03 -26.14
N ARG A 112 11.62 -13.73 -24.96
CA ARG A 112 12.11 -14.74 -24.02
C ARG A 112 11.01 -15.57 -23.38
N GLU A 113 9.79 -15.02 -23.24
CA GLU A 113 8.62 -15.68 -22.63
C GLU A 113 7.72 -16.46 -23.63
N LYS A 114 8.15 -16.70 -24.88
CA LYS A 114 7.33 -17.34 -25.94
C LYS A 114 6.72 -18.73 -25.62
N ASN A 115 7.05 -19.39 -24.50
CA ASN A 115 6.58 -20.74 -24.21
C ASN A 115 5.49 -20.89 -23.13
N GLU A 116 5.20 -19.87 -22.32
CA GLU A 116 4.03 -19.94 -21.43
C GLU A 116 3.44 -18.55 -21.21
N ASN A 117 2.12 -18.44 -21.43
CA ASN A 117 1.19 -17.65 -20.63
C ASN A 117 0.45 -16.48 -21.33
N THR A 118 -0.85 -16.72 -21.51
CA THR A 118 -1.91 -15.83 -22.01
C THR A 118 -2.24 -14.66 -21.06
N PHE A 119 -1.61 -14.60 -19.89
CA PHE A 119 -1.87 -13.62 -18.84
C PHE A 119 -1.39 -12.20 -19.19
N TRP A 120 -0.17 -12.06 -19.71
CA TRP A 120 0.44 -10.74 -19.98
C TRP A 120 -0.25 -9.98 -21.11
N GLN A 121 -0.62 -10.67 -22.19
CA GLN A 121 -1.35 -10.08 -23.32
C GLN A 121 -2.73 -9.53 -22.88
N ARG A 122 -3.41 -10.21 -21.93
CA ARG A 122 -4.71 -9.78 -21.40
C ARG A 122 -4.61 -8.61 -20.42
N SER A 123 -3.50 -8.49 -19.70
CA SER A 123 -3.28 -7.39 -18.75
C SER A 123 -2.97 -6.05 -19.42
N GLN A 124 -2.49 -6.03 -20.68
CA GLN A 124 -2.18 -4.78 -21.38
C GLN A 124 -3.41 -3.97 -21.81
N HIS A 125 -4.52 -4.62 -22.15
CA HIS A 125 -5.76 -3.93 -22.54
C HIS A 125 -6.59 -3.45 -21.34
N ALA A 126 -6.20 -3.80 -20.11
CA ALA A 126 -6.88 -3.39 -18.90
C ALA A 126 -5.98 -2.44 -18.10
N VAL A 127 -6.25 -1.13 -18.16
CA VAL A 127 -5.67 -0.14 -17.24
C VAL A 127 -6.27 -0.37 -15.84
N ARG A 128 -5.84 -1.45 -15.17
CA ARG A 128 -6.35 -1.90 -13.88
C ARG A 128 -5.19 -2.25 -12.96
N ARG A 129 -5.42 -2.14 -11.64
CA ARG A 129 -4.39 -2.55 -10.68
C ARG A 129 -4.21 -4.05 -10.75
N ARG A 130 -2.97 -4.54 -10.61
CA ARG A 130 -2.66 -5.98 -10.64
C ARG A 130 -3.53 -6.80 -9.66
N SER A 131 -3.86 -6.24 -8.50
CA SER A 131 -4.77 -6.84 -7.52
C SER A 131 -6.19 -7.06 -8.07
N GLU A 132 -6.68 -6.14 -8.91
CA GLU A 132 -8.00 -6.23 -9.56
C GLU A 132 -8.01 -7.28 -10.69
N SER A 133 -6.84 -7.63 -11.24
CA SER A 133 -6.71 -8.68 -12.26
C SER A 133 -6.63 -10.09 -11.67
N CYS A 134 -6.07 -10.24 -10.46
CA CYS A 134 -6.00 -11.53 -9.76
C CYS A 134 -7.31 -11.93 -9.07
N ASP A 135 -8.19 -10.98 -8.74
CA ASP A 135 -9.45 -11.24 -8.01
C ASP A 135 -10.62 -11.62 -8.95
N ARG A 136 -10.32 -12.18 -10.13
CA ARG A 136 -11.36 -12.85 -10.92
C ARG A 136 -11.62 -14.22 -10.32
N ARG A 137 -12.56 -14.28 -9.38
CA ARG A 137 -13.39 -15.48 -9.26
C ARG A 137 -14.00 -15.74 -10.64
N THR A 138 -13.76 -16.94 -11.16
CA THR A 138 -14.29 -17.52 -12.40
C THR A 138 -15.82 -17.68 -12.33
N THR A 139 -16.55 -16.61 -12.05
CA THR A 139 -18.02 -16.64 -11.89
C THR A 139 -18.70 -15.52 -12.66
N GLN A 140 -18.00 -14.88 -13.60
CA GLN A 140 -18.57 -13.93 -14.55
C GLN A 140 -17.95 -14.10 -15.94
N LEU A 141 -17.82 -15.36 -16.35
CA LEU A 141 -17.75 -15.73 -17.76
C LEU A 141 -18.93 -16.68 -17.95
N ASP A 142 -20.02 -16.12 -18.45
CA ASP A 142 -21.17 -16.89 -18.89
C ASP A 142 -20.70 -17.74 -20.09
N TRP A 143 -20.39 -19.00 -19.82
CA TRP A 143 -19.93 -19.98 -20.81
C TRP A 143 -21.10 -20.65 -21.55
N GLN A 144 -22.33 -20.12 -21.46
CA GLN A 144 -23.54 -20.68 -22.09
C GLN A 144 -23.82 -20.21 -23.53
N ASN A 145 -22.82 -19.76 -24.28
CA ASN A 145 -22.93 -19.64 -25.74
C ASN A 145 -21.76 -20.36 -26.41
N ARG A 146 -21.77 -21.69 -26.29
CA ARG A 146 -21.18 -22.57 -27.31
C ARG A 146 -22.33 -23.21 -28.07
N ASP A 147 -22.12 -23.31 -29.38
CA ASP A 147 -23.00 -23.86 -30.42
C ASP A 147 -23.95 -22.80 -31.02
N THR A 148 -23.76 -22.36 -32.26
CA THR A 148 -23.94 -23.25 -33.42
C THR A 148 -23.41 -22.64 -34.73
N SER A 149 -22.80 -23.52 -35.54
CA SER A 149 -22.69 -23.52 -37.02
C SER A 149 -21.96 -22.39 -37.75
N PHE A 150 -20.68 -22.65 -38.01
CA PHE A 150 -20.00 -22.24 -39.25
C PHE A 150 -20.34 -23.29 -40.33
N GLU A 151 -20.61 -22.82 -41.56
CA GLU A 151 -21.03 -23.55 -42.78
C GLU A 151 -22.53 -23.84 -42.98
N GLN A 152 -23.19 -23.08 -43.86
CA GLN A 152 -23.53 -23.55 -45.21
C GLN A 152 -24.05 -22.40 -46.12
N THR A 153 -23.63 -22.52 -47.37
CA THR A 153 -23.90 -21.78 -48.61
C THR A 153 -25.36 -21.41 -48.92
N PHE A 154 -25.60 -20.29 -49.62
CA PHE A 154 -26.09 -20.16 -51.02
C PHE A 154 -26.82 -18.82 -51.27
N GLU A 155 -26.75 -18.37 -52.52
CA GLU A 155 -27.22 -17.13 -53.16
C GLU A 155 -28.61 -16.61 -52.77
N PHE A 156 -28.82 -15.29 -52.91
CA PHE A 156 -29.84 -14.77 -53.83
C PHE A 156 -29.58 -13.30 -54.20
N LEU A 157 -29.68 -13.06 -55.51
CA LEU A 157 -29.66 -11.81 -56.27
C LEU A 157 -30.48 -10.66 -55.64
N PHE A 158 -29.93 -9.44 -55.71
CA PHE A 158 -30.53 -8.30 -56.41
C PHE A 158 -29.45 -7.32 -56.85
#